data_AF-A0AAJ3FGH2-F1
#
_entry.id   AF-A0AAJ3FGH2-F1
#
_cell.length_a   1.000
_cell.length_b   1.000
_cell.length_c   1.000
_cell.angle_alpha   90.00
_cell.angle_beta   90.00
_cell.angle_gamma   90.00
#
_symmetry.space_group_name_H-M   'P 1'
#
loop_
_entity.id
_entity.type
_entity.pdbx_description
1 polymer ?
#
loop_
_entity_poly.entity_id
_entity_poly.type
_entity_poly.pdbx_seq_one_letter_code
_entity_poly.pdbx_strand_id
1 'polypeptide(L)'
;MLPVDKKTLKKYRSNKDRLIRIEERIQELCEREPTVVMGKVTGSSADFPYTEVRTSVQMYDPYEDENVQQQIRRKEADRLRILKEQEEVEGYINGIDDPEIKEIFELAFVEGKKQQEVADIVGYSRGRISQIISEYLKD
;
A
#
# COMPACT_ATOMS: atom_id res chain seq x y z
N MET A 1 10.99 14.13 -18.55
CA MET A 1 10.93 12.85 -17.82
C MET A 1 11.59 13.05 -16.46
N LEU A 2 10.91 12.76 -15.34
CA LEU A 2 11.59 12.72 -14.04
C LEU A 2 12.46 11.46 -13.99
N PRO A 3 13.70 11.54 -13.50
CA PRO A 3 14.56 10.37 -13.37
C PRO A 3 13.97 9.41 -12.33
N VAL A 4 13.73 8.15 -12.71
CA VAL A 4 13.30 7.08 -11.80
C VAL A 4 14.48 6.14 -11.56
N ASP A 5 14.78 5.87 -10.29
CA ASP A 5 15.83 4.91 -9.92
C ASP A 5 15.44 3.49 -10.34
N LYS A 6 16.42 2.75 -10.86
CA LYS A 6 16.32 1.31 -11.17
C LYS A 6 15.81 0.49 -9.99
N LYS A 7 16.13 0.90 -8.75
CA LYS A 7 15.60 0.23 -7.55
C LYS A 7 14.09 0.38 -7.42
N THR A 8 13.54 1.55 -7.75
CA THR A 8 12.10 1.82 -7.71
C THR A 8 11.37 0.98 -8.74
N LEU A 9 11.90 0.92 -9.97
CA LEU A 9 11.36 0.06 -11.04
C LEU A 9 11.35 -1.43 -10.65
N LYS A 10 12.43 -1.94 -10.08
CA LYS A 10 12.51 -3.34 -9.63
C LYS A 10 11.53 -3.68 -8.50
N LYS A 11 11.17 -2.70 -7.67
CA LYS A 11 10.24 -2.90 -6.56
C LYS A 11 8.80 -2.97 -7.01
N TYR A 12 8.46 -2.53 -8.23
CA TYR A 12 7.09 -2.41 -8.72
C TYR A 12 6.22 -3.65 -8.44
N ARG A 13 6.70 -4.85 -8.83
CA ARG A 13 5.99 -6.11 -8.58
C ARG A 13 5.84 -6.44 -7.09
N SER A 14 6.94 -6.36 -6.34
CA SER A 14 6.90 -6.60 -4.89
C SER A 14 5.99 -5.60 -4.16
N ASN A 15 5.89 -4.38 -4.66
CA ASN A 15 5.01 -3.34 -4.18
C ASN A 15 3.54 -3.67 -4.48
N LYS A 16 3.20 -4.30 -5.63
CA LYS A 16 1.84 -4.82 -5.89
C LYS A 16 1.44 -5.87 -4.87
N ASP A 17 2.29 -6.87 -4.65
CA ASP A 17 2.02 -7.92 -3.67
C ASP A 17 1.92 -7.34 -2.25
N ARG A 18 2.75 -6.34 -1.93
CA ARG A 18 2.70 -5.64 -0.64
C ARG A 18 1.42 -4.83 -0.48
N LEU A 19 0.92 -4.22 -1.54
CA LEU A 19 -0.32 -3.46 -1.53
C LEU A 19 -1.51 -4.36 -1.22
N ILE A 20 -1.60 -5.52 -1.88
CA ILE A 20 -2.62 -6.55 -1.59
C ILE A 20 -2.61 -6.93 -0.10
N ARG A 21 -1.45 -7.27 0.45
CA ARG A 21 -1.32 -7.60 1.88
C ARG A 21 -1.70 -6.46 2.82
N ILE A 22 -1.44 -5.21 2.43
CA ILE A 22 -1.83 -4.04 3.22
C ILE A 22 -3.35 -3.86 3.18
N GLU A 23 -3.97 -4.01 2.02
CA GLU A 23 -5.42 -3.90 1.84
C GLU A 23 -6.16 -4.99 2.60
N GLU A 24 -5.73 -6.25 2.49
CA GLU A 24 -6.25 -7.37 3.28
C GLU A 24 -6.16 -7.06 4.78
N ARG A 25 -5.01 -6.55 5.24
CA ARG A 25 -4.82 -6.24 6.66
C ARG A 25 -5.64 -5.04 7.13
N ILE A 26 -5.89 -4.05 6.27
CA ILE A 26 -6.80 -2.95 6.60
C ILE A 26 -8.23 -3.51 6.73
N GLN A 27 -8.66 -4.35 5.79
CA GLN A 27 -9.97 -4.98 5.82
C GLN A 27 -10.16 -5.81 7.10
N GLU A 28 -9.20 -6.67 7.47
CA GLU A 28 -9.23 -7.43 8.73
C GLU A 28 -9.37 -6.53 9.97
N LEU A 29 -8.71 -5.36 9.97
CA LEU A 29 -8.81 -4.41 11.09
C LEU A 29 -10.17 -3.70 11.13
N CYS A 30 -10.78 -3.44 9.98
CA CYS A 30 -12.11 -2.83 9.87
C CYS A 30 -13.23 -3.81 10.24
N GLU A 31 -13.08 -5.09 9.93
CA GLU A 31 -14.07 -6.14 10.23
C GLU A 31 -13.97 -6.65 11.68
N ARG A 32 -12.92 -6.28 12.40
CA ARG A 32 -12.71 -6.68 13.79
C ARG A 32 -13.80 -6.09 14.70
N GLU A 33 -14.50 -6.96 15.43
CA GLU A 33 -15.48 -6.51 16.42
C GLU A 33 -14.78 -5.75 17.57
N PRO A 34 -15.28 -4.56 17.94
CA PRO A 34 -14.75 -3.80 19.07
C PRO A 34 -15.04 -4.52 20.38
N THR A 35 -14.08 -4.49 21.31
CA THR A 35 -14.25 -5.11 22.61
C THR A 35 -15.18 -4.29 23.49
N VAL A 36 -15.99 -4.98 24.29
CA VAL A 36 -16.96 -4.35 25.19
C VAL A 36 -16.44 -4.45 26.62
N VAL A 37 -16.40 -3.30 27.31
CA VAL A 37 -15.93 -3.16 28.70
C VAL A 37 -17.00 -2.48 29.55
N MET A 38 -16.91 -2.65 30.88
CA MET A 38 -17.81 -1.99 31.83
C MET A 38 -17.29 -0.60 32.20
N GLY A 39 -17.85 0.44 31.58
CA GLY A 39 -17.61 1.83 31.95
C GLY A 39 -18.31 2.19 33.26
N LYS A 40 -17.64 2.93 34.14
CA LYS A 40 -18.27 3.55 35.31
C LYS A 40 -18.82 4.91 34.91
N VAL A 41 -20.12 5.11 35.09
CA VAL A 41 -20.80 6.38 34.83
C VAL A 41 -21.49 6.86 36.09
N THR A 42 -21.58 8.19 36.21
CA THR A 42 -22.30 8.86 37.29
C THR A 42 -23.61 9.39 36.72
N GLY A 43 -24.72 9.04 37.36
CA GLY A 43 -26.06 9.54 37.03
C GLY A 43 -26.79 10.02 38.29
N SER A 44 -28.05 10.38 38.12
CA SER A 44 -28.95 10.74 39.23
C SER A 44 -29.98 9.65 39.46
N SER A 45 -30.46 9.50 40.70
CA SER A 45 -31.64 8.68 41.00
C SER A 45 -32.84 9.14 40.17
N ALA A 46 -33.73 8.21 39.84
CA ALA A 46 -34.93 8.52 39.06
C ALA A 46 -35.98 9.32 39.86
N ASP A 47 -35.98 9.17 41.19
CA ASP A 47 -36.95 9.78 42.08
C ASP A 47 -36.37 10.99 42.83
N PHE A 48 -37.23 11.97 43.10
CA PHE A 48 -36.90 13.15 43.89
C PHE A 48 -36.87 12.82 45.40
N PRO A 49 -35.86 13.29 46.16
CA PRO A 49 -34.76 14.15 45.73
C PRO A 49 -33.71 13.36 44.93
N TYR A 50 -33.28 13.94 43.80
CA TYR A 50 -32.29 13.32 42.92
C TYR A 50 -30.93 13.24 43.62
N THR A 51 -30.47 12.02 43.87
CA THR A 51 -29.17 11.72 44.51
C THR A 51 -28.19 11.13 43.50
N GLU A 52 -26.88 11.33 43.71
CA GLU A 52 -25.85 10.78 42.81
C GLU A 52 -25.80 9.25 42.91
N VAL A 53 -25.86 8.56 41.77
CA VAL A 53 -25.76 7.11 41.67
C VAL A 53 -24.64 6.75 40.69
N ARG A 54 -23.79 5.79 41.08
CA ARG A 54 -22.77 5.22 40.20
C ARG A 54 -23.27 3.91 39.60
N THR A 55 -23.31 3.84 38.27
CA THR A 55 -23.77 2.67 37.53
C THR A 55 -22.67 2.19 36.60
N SER A 56 -22.66 0.89 36.31
CA SER A 56 -21.80 0.30 35.30
C SER A 56 -22.58 0.08 34.03
N VAL A 57 -22.07 0.58 32.90
CA VAL A 57 -22.69 0.44 31.58
C VAL A 57 -21.70 -0.23 30.64
N GLN A 58 -22.20 -1.09 29.76
CA GLN A 58 -21.40 -1.68 28.69
C GLN A 58 -21.08 -0.61 27.63
N MET A 59 -19.81 -0.44 27.31
CA MET A 59 -19.33 0.46 26.27
C MET A 59 -18.20 -0.20 25.48
N TYR A 60 -17.91 0.28 24.28
CA TYR A 60 -16.71 -0.13 23.56
C TYR A 60 -15.45 0.36 24.30
N ASP A 61 -14.38 -0.43 24.27
CA ASP A 61 -13.10 -0.04 24.83
C ASP A 61 -12.47 1.08 23.99
N PRO A 62 -12.41 2.32 24.51
CA PRO A 62 -11.93 3.45 23.73
C PRO A 62 -10.43 3.34 23.41
N TYR A 63 -9.65 2.63 24.23
CA TYR A 63 -8.21 2.47 24.01
C TYR A 63 -7.91 1.44 22.92
N GLU A 64 -8.66 0.33 22.89
CA GLU A 64 -8.53 -0.64 21.81
C GLU A 64 -9.00 -0.06 20.47
N ASP A 65 -10.13 0.66 20.46
CA ASP A 65 -10.65 1.32 19.27
C ASP A 65 -9.63 2.34 18.72
N GLU A 66 -9.05 3.18 19.58
CA GLU A 66 -8.03 4.15 19.15
C GLU A 66 -6.79 3.45 18.59
N ASN A 67 -6.35 2.34 19.20
CA ASN A 67 -5.21 1.56 18.70
C ASN A 67 -5.49 0.96 17.32
N VAL A 68 -6.67 0.37 17.12
CA VAL A 68 -7.09 -0.16 15.80
C VAL A 68 -7.12 0.96 14.76
N GLN A 69 -7.72 2.10 15.08
CA GLN A 69 -7.75 3.26 14.17
C GLN A 69 -6.33 3.76 13.84
N GLN A 70 -5.43 3.81 14.83
CA GLN A 70 -4.05 4.22 14.59
C GLN A 70 -3.32 3.24 13.66
N GLN A 71 -3.55 1.94 13.80
CA GLN A 71 -2.99 0.93 12.89
C GLN A 71 -3.51 1.08 11.47
N ILE A 72 -4.82 1.32 11.30
CA ILE A 72 -5.44 1.59 10.00
C ILE A 72 -4.78 2.80 9.35
N ARG A 73 -4.72 3.94 10.05
CA ARG A 73 -4.10 5.18 9.52
C ARG A 73 -2.65 4.98 9.06
N ARG A 74 -1.84 4.23 9.83
CA ARG A 74 -0.46 3.91 9.44
C ARG A 74 -0.40 3.08 8.17
N LYS A 75 -1.28 2.08 8.04
CA LYS A 75 -1.35 1.21 6.86
C LYS A 75 -1.86 1.95 5.63
N GLU A 76 -2.83 2.85 5.79
CA GLU A 76 -3.32 3.71 4.72
C GLU A 76 -2.22 4.67 4.23
N ALA A 77 -1.46 5.27 5.14
CA ALA A 77 -0.32 6.11 4.77
C ALA A 77 0.74 5.31 3.99
N ASP A 78 1.04 4.09 4.42
CA ASP A 78 1.93 3.18 3.70
C ASP A 78 1.38 2.79 2.32
N ARG A 79 0.08 2.49 2.22
CA ARG A 79 -0.61 2.20 0.95
C ARG A 79 -0.49 3.36 -0.02
N LEU A 80 -0.80 4.58 0.41
CA LEU A 80 -0.71 5.79 -0.41
C LEU A 80 0.71 6.03 -0.92
N ARG A 81 1.72 5.83 -0.07
CA ARG A 81 3.13 5.93 -0.48
C ARG A 81 3.46 4.92 -1.58
N ILE A 82 3.04 3.66 -1.43
CA ILE A 82 3.32 2.61 -2.41
C ILE A 82 2.59 2.88 -3.74
N LEU A 83 1.34 3.34 -3.69
CA LEU A 83 0.58 3.74 -4.88
C LEU A 83 1.30 4.84 -5.65
N LYS A 84 1.82 5.85 -4.95
CA LYS A 84 2.61 6.91 -5.57
C LYS A 84 3.88 6.37 -6.25
N GLU A 85 4.62 5.47 -5.58
CA GLU A 85 5.79 4.83 -6.19
C GLU A 85 5.43 4.02 -7.45
N GLN A 86 4.25 3.39 -7.48
CA GLN A 86 3.76 2.66 -8.66
C GLN A 86 3.35 3.59 -9.79
N GLU A 87 2.63 4.66 -9.48
CA GLU A 87 2.24 5.69 -10.44
C GLU A 87 3.48 6.36 -11.07
N GLU A 88 4.52 6.63 -10.29
CA GLU A 88 5.79 7.16 -10.81
C GLU A 88 6.46 6.19 -11.80
N VAL A 89 6.44 4.89 -11.51
CA VAL A 89 6.96 3.84 -12.40
C VAL A 89 6.12 3.74 -13.68
N GLU A 90 4.80 3.68 -13.56
CA GLU A 90 3.88 3.60 -14.70
C GLU A 90 3.97 4.85 -15.57
N GLY A 91 4.02 6.03 -14.97
CA GLY A 91 4.20 7.30 -15.67
C GLY A 91 5.53 7.37 -16.40
N TYR A 92 6.61 6.85 -15.80
CA TYR A 92 7.91 6.76 -16.46
C TYR A 92 7.87 5.83 -17.68
N ILE A 93 7.34 4.61 -17.54
CA ILE A 93 7.25 3.66 -18.65
C ILE A 93 6.33 4.19 -19.75
N ASN A 94 5.20 4.79 -19.40
CA ASN A 94 4.27 5.39 -20.36
C ASN A 94 4.83 6.61 -21.08
N GLY A 95 5.82 7.29 -20.49
CA GLY A 95 6.51 8.42 -21.12
C GLY A 95 7.64 8.02 -22.08
N ILE A 96 7.90 6.73 -22.27
CA ILE A 96 8.85 6.25 -23.29
C ILE A 96 8.17 6.38 -24.67
N ASP A 97 8.74 7.20 -25.54
CA ASP A 97 8.19 7.47 -26.88
C ASP A 97 8.32 6.27 -27.83
N ASP A 98 9.42 5.52 -27.73
CA ASP A 98 9.69 4.37 -28.58
C ASP A 98 8.87 3.15 -28.12
N PRO A 99 7.97 2.61 -28.95
CA PRO A 99 7.08 1.51 -28.55
C PRO A 99 7.82 0.21 -28.26
N GLU A 100 8.93 -0.09 -28.96
CA GLU A 100 9.72 -1.30 -28.69
C GLU A 100 10.44 -1.19 -27.35
N ILE A 101 10.99 -0.01 -27.05
CA ILE A 101 11.66 0.24 -25.77
C ILE A 101 10.64 0.22 -24.63
N LYS A 102 9.46 0.79 -24.85
CA LYS A 102 8.36 0.72 -23.89
C LYS A 102 8.00 -0.73 -23.57
N GLU A 103 7.83 -1.57 -24.59
CA GLU A 103 7.55 -3.00 -24.43
C GLU A 103 8.66 -3.71 -23.65
N ILE A 104 9.94 -3.43 -23.93
CA ILE A 104 11.07 -3.97 -23.17
C ILE A 104 10.96 -3.64 -21.67
N PHE A 105 10.59 -2.40 -21.34
CA PHE A 105 10.44 -1.95 -19.96
C PHE A 105 9.22 -2.58 -19.26
N GLU A 106 8.08 -2.69 -19.95
CA GLU A 106 6.89 -3.38 -19.44
C GLU A 106 7.20 -4.84 -19.13
N LEU A 107 7.78 -5.57 -20.07
CA LEU A 107 8.15 -6.97 -19.90
C LEU A 107 9.16 -7.16 -18.75
N ALA A 108 10.16 -6.27 -18.64
CA ALA A 108 11.21 -6.39 -17.64
C ALA A 108 10.77 -6.00 -16.22
N PHE A 109 9.98 -4.93 -16.05
CA PHE A 109 9.69 -4.33 -14.74
C PHE A 109 8.24 -4.50 -14.28
N VAL A 110 7.28 -4.51 -15.21
CA VAL A 110 5.86 -4.72 -14.89
C VAL A 110 5.56 -6.21 -14.80
N GLU A 111 5.96 -6.98 -15.82
CA GLU A 111 5.79 -8.44 -15.83
C GLU A 111 6.91 -9.18 -15.07
N GLY A 112 8.05 -8.53 -14.88
CA GLY A 112 9.17 -9.09 -14.11
C GLY A 112 9.91 -10.21 -14.84
N LYS A 113 9.91 -10.22 -16.18
CA LYS A 113 10.67 -11.18 -16.98
C LYS A 113 12.17 -10.95 -16.86
N LYS A 114 12.95 -12.02 -16.95
CA LYS A 114 14.41 -11.94 -17.05
C LYS A 114 14.79 -11.31 -18.38
N GLN A 115 15.91 -10.59 -18.42
CA GLN A 115 16.42 -9.98 -19.66
C GLN A 115 16.57 -10.97 -20.82
N GLN A 116 16.85 -12.25 -20.54
CA GLN A 116 16.90 -13.29 -21.56
C GLN A 116 15.51 -13.56 -22.15
N GLU A 117 14.48 -13.69 -21.31
CA GLU A 117 13.11 -13.91 -21.77
C GLU A 117 12.57 -12.70 -22.54
N VAL A 118 12.92 -11.48 -22.12
CA VAL A 118 12.60 -10.25 -22.87
C VAL A 118 13.31 -10.25 -24.23
N ALA A 119 14.59 -10.62 -24.27
CA ALA A 119 15.35 -10.77 -25.51
C ALA A 119 14.70 -11.77 -26.47
N ASP A 120 14.27 -12.92 -25.96
CA ASP A 120 13.62 -13.97 -26.75
C ASP A 120 12.25 -13.50 -27.31
N ILE A 121 11.51 -12.65 -26.58
CA ILE A 121 10.22 -12.09 -27.01
C ILE A 121 10.39 -11.00 -28.07
N VAL A 122 11.27 -10.03 -27.81
CA VAL A 122 11.44 -8.84 -28.67
C VAL A 122 12.40 -9.12 -29.85
N GLY A 123 13.06 -10.28 -29.87
CA GLY A 123 13.98 -10.68 -30.93
C GLY A 123 15.37 -10.03 -30.86
N TYR A 124 15.74 -9.49 -29.68
CA TYR A 124 17.05 -8.90 -29.45
C TYR A 124 17.99 -9.85 -28.72
N SER A 125 19.29 -9.52 -28.71
CA SER A 125 20.22 -10.20 -27.82
C SER A 125 20.04 -9.69 -26.39
N ARG A 126 20.27 -10.55 -25.39
CA ARG A 126 20.28 -10.16 -23.97
C ARG A 126 21.20 -8.94 -23.70
N GLY A 127 22.34 -8.88 -24.40
CA GLY A 127 23.28 -7.76 -24.30
C GLY A 127 22.65 -6.44 -24.75
N ARG A 128 21.91 -6.46 -25.88
CA ARG A 128 21.20 -5.29 -26.39
C ARG A 128 20.12 -4.82 -25.42
N ILE A 129 19.34 -5.73 -24.84
CA ILE A 129 18.36 -5.40 -23.78
C ILE A 129 19.03 -4.70 -22.59
N SER A 130 20.18 -5.22 -22.14
CA SER A 130 20.91 -4.59 -21.04
C SER A 130 21.41 -3.19 -21.37
N GLN A 131 21.86 -2.95 -22.61
CA GLN A 131 22.29 -1.63 -23.07
C GLN A 131 21.13 -0.64 -23.08
N ILE A 132 20.00 -1.02 -23.67
CA ILE A 132 18.78 -0.19 -23.74
C ILE A 132 18.34 0.22 -22.33
N ILE A 133 18.24 -0.74 -21.41
CA ILE A 133 17.84 -0.45 -20.02
C ILE A 133 18.84 0.51 -19.35
N SER A 134 20.14 0.32 -19.56
CA SER A 134 21.18 1.18 -19.00
C SER A 134 21.21 2.59 -19.61
N GLU A 135 20.85 2.75 -20.88
CA GLU A 135 20.78 4.05 -21.55
C GLU A 135 19.64 4.92 -21.00
N TYR A 136 18.51 4.30 -20.67
CA TYR A 136 17.32 4.97 -20.15
C TYR A 136 17.39 5.22 -18.64
N LEU A 137 18.10 4.35 -17.90
CA LEU A 137 18.30 4.45 -16.45
C LEU A 137 19.67 5.00 -16.07
N LYS A 138 20.23 5.92 -16.87
CA LYS A 138 21.52 6.54 -16.54
C LYS A 138 21.44 7.15 -15.13
N ASP A 139 22.34 6.67 -14.27
CA ASP A 139 22.57 7.17 -12.90
C ASP A 139 22.85 8.68 -12.89
#